data_AF-S8D525-F1
#
_entry.id   AF-S8D525-F1
#
_cell.length_a   1.000
_cell.length_b   1.000
_cell.length_c   1.000
_cell.angle_alpha   90.00
_cell.angle_beta   90.00
_cell.angle_gamma   90.00
#
_symmetry.space_group_name_H-M   'P 1'
#
loop_
_entity.id
_entity.type
_entity.pdbx_description
1 polymer ?
#
loop_
_entity_poly.entity_id
_entity_poly.type
_entity_poly.pdbx_seq_one_letter_code
_entity_poly.pdbx_strand_id
1 'polypeptide(L)'
;ASSSYSDELVKTAKTVASPGRGILAMDESNATCGKRLASIGLDNTEANRQAYRTLLVSAPGLGQYISGAILFEETLYQSTTDGQKIVDVLITQNIVPGIKVDKGLVPLAGSNDESWCQGLDGLASRTAAYYQQGARFAKWRTVVSIPNGPSALAVKEAAWGLARYASIAQDNGLVPIVEPEILLDGDHSIERTFEVAQKVWAEVFFYLAENNVLFEGILLKPSMVTPGAESKEKATPQQVADYTLKLLRRRIPPAVPGIMFLSGGQSEVEATLNLNAMNQSPNPWHVSFSYARALQNTCLKTWGGRPENVKAAQDVLLVRARANSQAQLGKYTAEGESEEAKKELFVKGYSY
;
A
#
# COMPACT_ATOMS: atom_id res chain seq x y z
N ALA A 1 8.65 -16.99 -22.17
CA ALA A 1 9.23 -16.02 -23.12
C ALA A 1 9.34 -14.69 -22.39
N SER A 2 10.42 -13.93 -22.55
CA SER A 2 10.57 -12.61 -21.90
C SER A 2 9.48 -11.67 -22.42
N SER A 3 8.66 -11.09 -21.53
CA SER A 3 7.67 -10.06 -21.90
C SER A 3 8.39 -8.88 -22.57
N SER A 4 7.75 -8.24 -23.56
CA SER A 4 8.27 -7.05 -24.24
C SER A 4 8.51 -5.86 -23.29
N TYR A 5 7.96 -5.93 -22.08
CA TYR A 5 8.07 -4.88 -21.06
C TYR A 5 9.14 -5.15 -20.00
N SER A 6 9.89 -6.26 -20.07
CA SER A 6 10.75 -6.71 -18.97
C SER A 6 11.71 -5.62 -18.45
N ASP A 7 12.44 -4.94 -19.34
CA ASP A 7 13.35 -3.86 -18.94
C ASP A 7 12.62 -2.63 -18.36
N GLU A 8 11.45 -2.30 -18.91
CA GLU A 8 10.62 -1.19 -18.42
C GLU A 8 10.06 -1.49 -17.02
N LEU A 9 9.62 -2.74 -16.79
CA LEU A 9 9.13 -3.19 -15.50
C LEU A 9 10.23 -3.09 -14.43
N VAL A 10 11.43 -3.58 -14.73
CA VAL A 10 12.58 -3.51 -13.81
C VAL A 10 12.95 -2.06 -13.52
N LYS A 11 12.99 -1.20 -14.55
CA LYS A 11 13.27 0.24 -14.38
C LYS A 11 12.22 0.94 -13.53
N THR A 12 10.94 0.65 -13.77
CA THR A 12 9.82 1.23 -13.04
C THR A 12 9.84 0.79 -11.58
N ALA A 13 10.01 -0.51 -11.31
CA ALA A 13 10.05 -1.03 -9.96
C ALA A 13 11.21 -0.42 -9.15
N LYS A 14 12.40 -0.27 -9.74
CA LYS A 14 13.54 0.44 -9.12
C LYS A 14 13.29 1.93 -8.91
N THR A 15 12.58 2.59 -9.83
CA THR A 15 12.21 4.01 -9.70
C THR A 15 11.26 4.23 -8.53
N VAL A 16 10.25 3.36 -8.40
CA VAL A 16 9.31 3.39 -7.28
C VAL A 16 10.01 3.03 -5.97
N ALA A 17 10.94 2.07 -5.99
CA ALA A 17 11.76 1.68 -4.84
C ALA A 17 13.05 2.51 -4.71
N SER A 18 12.96 3.84 -4.87
CA SER A 18 14.12 4.74 -4.82
C SER A 18 14.44 5.23 -3.40
N PRO A 19 15.73 5.44 -3.04
CA PRO A 19 16.15 5.91 -1.73
C PRO A 19 15.41 7.17 -1.26
N GLY A 20 14.98 7.17 0.00
CA GLY A 20 14.27 8.27 0.65
C GLY A 20 12.84 8.47 0.15
N ARG A 21 12.27 7.54 -0.64
CA ARG A 21 10.92 7.70 -1.20
C ARG A 21 10.04 6.47 -0.95
N GLY A 22 8.74 6.68 -0.98
CA GLY A 22 7.74 5.61 -0.88
C GLY A 22 6.46 5.94 -1.65
N ILE A 23 5.39 5.18 -1.40
CA ILE A 23 4.15 5.25 -2.17
C ILE A 23 3.04 5.92 -1.35
N LEU A 24 2.36 6.88 -1.95
CA LEU A 24 1.08 7.42 -1.46
C LEU A 24 -0.06 6.53 -1.97
N ALA A 25 -0.71 5.79 -1.09
CA ALA A 25 -1.87 4.96 -1.45
C ALA A 25 -3.17 5.77 -1.32
N MET A 26 -3.63 6.37 -2.43
CA MET A 26 -4.85 7.19 -2.53
C MET A 26 -5.91 6.51 -3.43
N ASP A 27 -5.90 5.18 -3.40
CA ASP A 27 -6.72 4.28 -4.20
C ASP A 27 -7.98 3.81 -3.46
N GLU A 28 -8.44 4.57 -2.46
CA GLU A 28 -9.72 4.28 -1.83
C GLU A 28 -10.83 4.28 -2.89
N SER A 29 -11.64 3.21 -2.87
CA SER A 29 -12.87 3.17 -3.65
C SER A 29 -13.80 4.33 -3.28
N ASN A 30 -14.78 4.64 -4.12
CA ASN A 30 -15.76 5.70 -3.82
C ASN A 30 -16.44 5.48 -2.46
N ALA A 31 -16.75 4.23 -2.09
CA ALA A 31 -17.33 3.90 -0.80
C ALA A 31 -16.36 4.18 0.37
N THR A 32 -15.10 3.76 0.23
CA THR A 32 -14.08 3.94 1.29
C THR A 32 -13.67 5.40 1.43
N CYS A 33 -13.51 6.12 0.32
CA CYS A 33 -13.30 7.56 0.34
C CYS A 33 -14.49 8.29 1.00
N GLY A 34 -15.72 7.85 0.73
CA GLY A 34 -16.92 8.37 1.38
C GLY A 34 -16.89 8.25 2.90
N LYS A 35 -16.49 7.09 3.45
CA LYS A 35 -16.30 6.92 4.90
C LYS A 35 -15.27 7.89 5.47
N ARG A 36 -14.20 8.18 4.73
CA ARG A 36 -13.16 9.14 5.12
C ARG A 36 -13.70 10.58 5.11
N LEU A 37 -14.40 10.98 4.06
CA LEU A 37 -15.04 12.30 3.96
C LEU A 37 -16.08 12.52 5.07
N ALA A 38 -16.91 11.50 5.36
CA ALA A 38 -17.90 11.57 6.43
C ALA A 38 -17.25 11.82 7.80
N SER A 39 -16.04 11.30 8.05
CA SER A 39 -15.32 11.52 9.32
C SER A 39 -14.94 12.98 9.59
N ILE A 40 -14.97 13.84 8.56
CA ILE A 40 -14.76 15.29 8.65
C ILE A 40 -16.03 16.09 8.30
N GLY A 41 -17.20 15.43 8.26
CA GLY A 41 -18.49 16.06 8.03
C GLY A 41 -18.81 16.40 6.57
N LEU A 42 -18.14 15.77 5.60
CA LEU A 42 -18.40 15.98 4.17
C LEU A 42 -19.21 14.84 3.55
N ASP A 43 -20.06 15.20 2.59
CA ASP A 43 -20.77 14.25 1.75
C ASP A 43 -19.85 13.56 0.73
N ASN A 44 -20.21 12.33 0.37
CA ASN A 44 -19.49 11.55 -0.65
C ASN A 44 -19.91 11.93 -2.08
N THR A 45 -19.57 13.16 -2.49
CA THR A 45 -19.77 13.64 -3.87
C THR A 45 -18.49 13.50 -4.70
N GLU A 46 -18.62 13.40 -6.01
CA GLU A 46 -17.46 13.39 -6.91
C GLU A 46 -16.59 14.63 -6.72
N ALA A 47 -17.21 15.82 -6.60
CA ALA A 47 -16.49 17.07 -6.37
C ALA A 47 -15.65 17.04 -5.09
N ASN A 48 -16.17 16.48 -3.98
CA ASN A 48 -15.41 16.36 -2.74
C ASN A 48 -14.26 15.35 -2.85
N ARG A 49 -14.47 14.23 -3.56
CA ARG A 49 -13.40 13.27 -3.85
C ARG A 49 -12.32 13.92 -4.71
N GLN A 50 -12.69 14.59 -5.80
CA GLN A 50 -11.78 15.31 -6.68
C GLN A 50 -11.00 16.40 -5.94
N ALA A 51 -11.65 17.20 -5.10
CA ALA A 51 -11.00 18.23 -4.28
C ALA A 51 -9.98 17.62 -3.32
N TYR A 52 -10.34 16.50 -2.67
CA TYR A 52 -9.43 15.79 -1.79
C TYR A 52 -8.22 15.22 -2.54
N ARG A 53 -8.43 14.59 -3.71
CA ARG A 53 -7.33 14.09 -4.55
C ARG A 53 -6.45 15.21 -5.06
N THR A 54 -7.05 16.33 -5.48
CA THR A 54 -6.32 17.54 -5.90
C THR A 54 -5.43 18.05 -4.78
N LEU A 55 -5.96 18.17 -3.56
CA LEU A 55 -5.20 18.59 -2.39
C LEU A 55 -3.95 17.73 -2.18
N LEU A 56 -4.09 16.40 -2.28
CA LEU A 56 -2.98 15.48 -2.08
C LEU A 56 -1.91 15.63 -3.18
N VAL A 57 -2.30 15.54 -4.46
CA VAL A 57 -1.34 15.47 -5.58
C VAL A 57 -0.70 16.81 -5.92
N SER A 58 -1.34 17.93 -5.56
CA SER A 58 -0.84 19.29 -5.85
C SER A 58 0.08 19.85 -4.76
N ALA A 59 0.35 19.10 -3.68
CA ALA A 59 1.27 19.53 -2.65
C ALA A 59 2.68 19.80 -3.25
N PRO A 60 3.20 21.03 -3.19
CA PRO A 60 4.47 21.35 -3.83
C PRO A 60 5.64 20.62 -3.17
N GLY A 61 6.44 19.92 -3.97
CA GLY A 61 7.62 19.18 -3.48
C GLY A 61 7.30 17.79 -2.92
N LEU A 62 6.06 17.31 -3.07
CA LEU A 62 5.67 15.96 -2.65
C LEU A 62 6.57 14.88 -3.27
N GLY A 63 6.99 15.09 -4.52
CA GLY A 63 7.88 14.20 -5.26
C GLY A 63 9.24 13.92 -4.60
N GLN A 64 9.69 14.78 -3.67
CA GLN A 64 10.93 14.55 -2.90
C GLN A 64 10.83 13.32 -1.99
N TYR A 65 9.62 12.95 -1.58
CA TYR A 65 9.37 11.90 -0.59
C TYR A 65 8.47 10.78 -1.13
N ILE A 66 7.70 11.06 -2.18
CA ILE A 66 6.80 10.09 -2.80
C ILE A 66 7.33 9.74 -4.17
N SER A 67 7.53 8.45 -4.44
CA SER A 67 7.98 7.88 -5.73
C SER A 67 6.84 7.32 -6.56
N GLY A 68 5.74 6.89 -5.94
CA GLY A 68 4.55 6.42 -6.63
C GLY A 68 3.27 6.84 -5.93
N ALA A 69 2.19 6.97 -6.68
CA ALA A 69 0.85 7.20 -6.14
C ALA A 69 -0.12 6.16 -6.69
N ILE A 70 -0.78 5.40 -5.80
CA ILE A 70 -1.80 4.44 -6.21
C ILE A 70 -3.12 5.18 -6.32
N LEU A 71 -3.76 5.11 -7.49
CA LEU A 71 -5.01 5.76 -7.81
C LEU A 71 -6.16 4.74 -7.84
N PHE A 72 -7.36 5.24 -7.58
CA PHE A 72 -8.59 4.55 -7.97
C PHE A 72 -8.94 4.93 -9.42
N GLU A 73 -9.74 4.10 -10.09
CA GLU A 73 -10.06 4.29 -11.52
C GLU A 73 -10.68 5.67 -11.80
N GLU A 74 -11.61 6.15 -10.96
CA GLU A 74 -12.17 7.50 -11.07
C GLU A 74 -11.06 8.57 -11.09
N THR A 75 -10.08 8.46 -10.20
CA THR A 75 -8.98 9.43 -10.08
C THR A 75 -7.99 9.36 -11.25
N LEU A 76 -7.78 8.19 -11.86
CA LEU A 76 -6.88 8.01 -13.00
C LEU A 76 -7.33 8.80 -14.24
N TYR A 77 -8.66 8.96 -14.40
CA TYR A 77 -9.28 9.70 -15.50
C TYR A 77 -9.72 11.12 -15.12
N GLN A 78 -9.60 11.51 -13.85
CA GLN A 78 -9.96 12.85 -13.38
C GLN A 78 -8.87 13.89 -13.67
N SER A 79 -9.34 15.13 -13.79
CA SER A 79 -8.52 16.32 -13.64
C SER A 79 -8.57 16.85 -12.21
N THR A 80 -7.56 17.63 -11.83
CA THR A 80 -7.60 18.48 -10.65
C THR A 80 -8.69 19.55 -10.78
N THR A 81 -9.00 20.23 -9.68
CA THR A 81 -10.01 21.31 -9.66
C THR A 81 -9.66 22.51 -10.55
N ASP A 82 -8.40 22.68 -10.94
CA ASP A 82 -7.91 23.69 -11.90
C ASP A 82 -7.77 23.15 -13.34
N GLY A 83 -8.19 21.91 -13.60
CA GLY A 83 -8.36 21.35 -14.95
C GLY A 83 -7.18 20.52 -15.48
N GLN A 84 -6.05 20.44 -14.78
CA GLN A 84 -4.91 19.61 -15.17
C GLN A 84 -5.20 18.13 -14.92
N LYS A 85 -4.77 17.20 -15.79
CA LYS A 85 -4.96 15.77 -15.50
C LYS A 85 -4.17 15.38 -14.26
N ILE A 86 -4.77 14.62 -13.35
CA ILE A 86 -4.10 14.20 -12.11
C ILE A 86 -2.82 13.42 -12.40
N VAL A 87 -2.82 12.57 -13.43
CA VAL A 87 -1.63 11.82 -13.88
C VAL A 87 -0.48 12.74 -14.30
N ASP A 88 -0.76 13.85 -14.98
CA ASP A 88 0.26 14.78 -15.47
C ASP A 88 0.87 15.58 -14.30
N VAL A 89 0.06 15.93 -13.29
CA VAL A 89 0.54 16.57 -12.06
C VAL A 89 1.51 15.66 -11.31
N LEU A 90 1.19 14.36 -11.20
CA LEU A 90 2.08 13.38 -10.57
C LEU A 90 3.40 13.24 -11.34
N ILE A 91 3.33 13.07 -12.67
CA ILE A 91 4.51 12.91 -13.53
C ILE A 91 5.42 14.15 -13.45
N THR A 92 4.85 15.35 -13.45
CA THR A 92 5.60 16.62 -13.32
C THR A 92 6.38 16.69 -11.99
N GLN A 93 5.87 16.05 -10.93
CA GLN A 93 6.56 15.92 -9.65
C GLN A 93 7.47 14.68 -9.56
N ASN A 94 7.71 13.97 -10.67
CA ASN A 94 8.46 12.70 -10.72
C ASN A 94 7.81 11.57 -9.91
N ILE A 95 6.49 11.60 -9.70
CA ILE A 95 5.72 10.56 -9.02
C ILE A 95 5.14 9.63 -10.09
N VAL A 96 5.46 8.35 -10.01
CA VAL A 96 4.95 7.33 -10.94
C VAL A 96 3.46 7.09 -10.65
N PRO A 97 2.54 7.21 -11.62
CA PRO A 97 1.14 6.86 -11.42
C PRO A 97 0.97 5.33 -11.37
N GLY A 98 0.18 4.85 -10.42
CA GLY A 98 -0.24 3.46 -10.34
C GLY A 98 -1.75 3.34 -10.13
N ILE A 99 -2.28 2.12 -10.32
CA ILE A 99 -3.73 1.88 -10.36
C ILE A 99 -4.12 0.66 -9.52
N LYS A 100 -5.16 0.78 -8.69
CA LYS A 100 -5.82 -0.39 -8.08
C LYS A 100 -6.65 -1.10 -9.15
N VAL A 101 -6.42 -2.40 -9.33
CA VAL A 101 -7.07 -3.18 -10.40
C VAL A 101 -7.92 -4.34 -9.91
N ASP A 102 -7.84 -4.66 -8.61
CA ASP A 102 -8.74 -5.61 -7.97
C ASP A 102 -10.17 -5.07 -7.87
N LYS A 103 -11.15 -5.97 -7.82
CA LYS A 103 -12.58 -5.65 -7.67
C LYS A 103 -13.10 -5.96 -6.27
N GLY A 104 -12.20 -5.97 -5.28
CA GLY A 104 -12.55 -6.17 -3.88
C GLY A 104 -12.70 -7.63 -3.47
N LEU A 105 -13.00 -7.78 -2.18
CA LEU A 105 -13.12 -9.07 -1.50
C LEU A 105 -14.56 -9.56 -1.52
N VAL A 106 -14.72 -10.87 -1.66
CA VAL A 106 -16.01 -11.56 -1.49
C VAL A 106 -15.84 -12.77 -0.57
N PRO A 107 -16.93 -13.24 0.08
CA PRO A 107 -16.87 -14.42 0.92
C PRO A 107 -16.34 -15.64 0.17
N LEU A 108 -15.44 -16.38 0.82
CA LEU A 108 -14.92 -17.65 0.30
C LEU A 108 -15.87 -18.78 0.73
N ALA A 109 -16.63 -19.31 -0.22
CA ALA A 109 -17.60 -20.37 0.04
C ALA A 109 -16.91 -21.61 0.63
N GLY A 110 -17.51 -22.19 1.68
CA GLY A 110 -16.95 -23.35 2.38
C GLY A 110 -15.78 -23.04 3.32
N SER A 111 -15.48 -21.76 3.57
CA SER A 111 -14.52 -21.32 4.58
C SER A 111 -15.21 -20.83 5.86
N ASN A 112 -14.42 -20.53 6.89
CA ASN A 112 -14.88 -19.97 8.15
C ASN A 112 -14.89 -18.43 8.08
N ASP A 113 -15.81 -17.82 7.33
CA ASP A 113 -15.85 -16.37 7.11
C ASP A 113 -14.52 -15.78 6.59
N GLU A 114 -13.81 -16.54 5.77
CA GLU A 114 -12.65 -16.04 5.02
C GLU A 114 -13.12 -15.42 3.70
N SER A 115 -12.23 -14.72 3.01
CA SER A 115 -12.54 -14.02 1.77
C SER A 115 -11.51 -14.31 0.70
N TRP A 116 -11.90 -14.13 -0.56
CA TRP A 116 -11.00 -14.10 -1.69
C TRP A 116 -11.23 -12.84 -2.52
N CYS A 117 -10.25 -12.46 -3.35
CA CYS A 117 -10.29 -11.23 -4.10
C CYS A 117 -10.66 -11.46 -5.57
N GLN A 118 -11.60 -10.69 -6.08
CA GLN A 118 -12.07 -10.76 -7.46
C GLN A 118 -11.37 -9.76 -8.37
N GLY A 119 -11.49 -9.95 -9.69
CA GLY A 119 -11.10 -8.92 -10.67
C GLY A 119 -10.31 -9.42 -11.88
N LEU A 120 -10.02 -10.73 -11.98
CA LEU A 120 -9.22 -11.28 -13.09
C LEU A 120 -9.95 -11.18 -14.43
N ASP A 121 -11.28 -11.24 -14.42
CA ASP A 121 -12.09 -11.11 -15.62
C ASP A 121 -11.88 -9.74 -16.29
N GLY A 122 -11.46 -9.78 -17.55
CA GLY A 122 -11.12 -8.60 -18.35
C GLY A 122 -9.89 -7.83 -17.88
N LEU A 123 -9.10 -8.36 -16.93
CA LEU A 123 -7.96 -7.64 -16.35
C LEU A 123 -6.94 -7.21 -17.41
N ALA A 124 -6.60 -8.07 -18.37
CA ALA A 124 -5.62 -7.76 -19.42
C ALA A 124 -5.99 -6.49 -20.20
N SER A 125 -7.25 -6.40 -20.67
CA SER A 125 -7.75 -5.22 -21.38
C SER A 125 -7.75 -3.97 -20.50
N ARG A 126 -8.11 -4.10 -19.21
CA ARG A 126 -8.05 -2.97 -18.27
C ARG A 126 -6.61 -2.50 -18.06
N THR A 127 -5.66 -3.41 -17.81
CA THR A 127 -4.25 -3.06 -17.59
C THR A 127 -3.63 -2.40 -18.82
N ALA A 128 -3.96 -2.85 -20.04
CA ALA A 128 -3.54 -2.18 -21.26
C ALA A 128 -4.08 -0.75 -21.38
N ALA A 129 -5.37 -0.56 -21.07
CA ALA A 129 -5.99 0.77 -21.07
C ALA A 129 -5.39 1.70 -20.00
N TYR A 130 -5.11 1.19 -18.80
CA TYR A 130 -4.47 1.97 -17.74
C TYR A 130 -3.03 2.35 -18.09
N TYR A 131 -2.29 1.47 -18.76
CA TYR A 131 -0.95 1.78 -19.26
C TYR A 131 -0.99 2.95 -20.25
N GLN A 132 -1.95 2.95 -21.18
CA GLN A 132 -2.19 4.06 -22.13
C GLN A 132 -2.56 5.37 -21.42
N GLN A 133 -3.28 5.28 -20.30
CA GLN A 133 -3.66 6.44 -19.48
C GLN A 133 -2.51 6.97 -18.60
N GLY A 134 -1.35 6.30 -18.58
CA GLY A 134 -0.14 6.76 -17.89
C GLY A 134 0.21 5.98 -16.61
N ALA A 135 -0.58 4.99 -16.23
CA ALA A 135 -0.19 4.09 -15.13
C ALA A 135 1.05 3.26 -15.51
N ARG A 136 1.93 3.00 -14.56
CA ARG A 136 3.13 2.15 -14.76
C ARG A 136 3.29 1.05 -13.72
N PHE A 137 2.46 1.07 -12.68
CA PHE A 137 2.34 -0.05 -11.75
C PHE A 137 0.88 -0.27 -11.37
N ALA A 138 0.56 -1.46 -10.90
CA ALA A 138 -0.76 -1.83 -10.45
C ALA A 138 -0.72 -2.28 -8.99
N LYS A 139 -1.88 -2.32 -8.34
CA LYS A 139 -2.06 -2.88 -7.00
C LYS A 139 -3.22 -3.86 -6.99
N TRP A 140 -3.01 -5.00 -6.34
CA TRP A 140 -4.05 -5.97 -6.06
C TRP A 140 -3.99 -6.39 -4.60
N ARG A 141 -5.05 -6.10 -3.84
CA ARG A 141 -5.15 -6.46 -2.43
C ARG A 141 -5.97 -7.73 -2.25
N THR A 142 -5.37 -8.75 -1.65
CA THR A 142 -6.10 -9.87 -1.03
C THR A 142 -5.87 -9.88 0.48
N VAL A 143 -6.68 -10.64 1.22
CA VAL A 143 -6.56 -10.73 2.68
C VAL A 143 -6.43 -12.17 3.15
N VAL A 144 -5.75 -12.34 4.26
CA VAL A 144 -5.65 -13.58 5.01
C VAL A 144 -5.98 -13.26 6.47
N SER A 145 -6.94 -13.98 7.04
CA SER A 145 -7.41 -13.74 8.40
C SER A 145 -6.79 -14.72 9.39
N ILE A 146 -6.33 -14.22 10.55
CA ILE A 146 -5.87 -15.06 11.67
C ILE A 146 -7.04 -15.46 12.60
N PRO A 147 -8.00 -14.58 12.94
CA PRO A 147 -9.16 -15.00 13.75
C PRO A 147 -10.02 -16.06 13.07
N ASN A 148 -10.14 -15.97 11.75
CA ASN A 148 -10.98 -16.84 10.96
C ASN A 148 -10.22 -18.04 10.37
N GLY A 149 -8.89 -18.05 10.49
CA GLY A 149 -8.01 -19.07 9.92
C GLY A 149 -6.52 -18.69 10.03
N PRO A 150 -5.68 -18.88 9.00
CA PRO A 150 -6.12 -19.11 7.66
C PRO A 150 -6.23 -20.59 7.31
N SER A 151 -7.29 -20.97 6.62
CA SER A 151 -7.39 -22.28 6.00
C SER A 151 -6.38 -22.40 4.85
N ALA A 152 -5.97 -23.64 4.55
CA ALA A 152 -5.12 -23.89 3.38
C ALA A 152 -5.79 -23.42 2.07
N LEU A 153 -7.13 -23.46 2.00
CA LEU A 153 -7.88 -22.96 0.86
C LEU A 153 -7.71 -21.44 0.71
N ALA A 154 -7.90 -20.66 1.79
CA ALA A 154 -7.78 -19.21 1.73
C ALA A 154 -6.35 -18.75 1.40
N VAL A 155 -5.33 -19.40 1.96
CA VAL A 155 -3.92 -19.11 1.62
C VAL A 155 -3.65 -19.39 0.14
N LYS A 156 -4.09 -20.54 -0.36
CA LYS A 156 -3.92 -20.92 -1.76
C LYS A 156 -4.64 -19.96 -2.71
N GLU A 157 -5.90 -19.62 -2.43
CA GLU A 157 -6.68 -18.69 -3.26
C GLU A 157 -6.06 -17.29 -3.30
N ALA A 158 -5.59 -16.79 -2.15
CA ALA A 158 -4.86 -15.53 -2.07
C ALA A 158 -3.58 -15.57 -2.92
N ALA A 159 -2.76 -16.61 -2.77
CA ALA A 159 -1.50 -16.75 -3.48
C ALA A 159 -1.69 -16.96 -4.99
N TRP A 160 -2.63 -17.82 -5.40
CA TRP A 160 -2.95 -18.09 -6.80
C TRP A 160 -3.51 -16.85 -7.49
N GLY A 161 -4.48 -16.17 -6.87
CA GLY A 161 -5.07 -14.94 -7.41
C GLY A 161 -4.02 -13.85 -7.65
N LEU A 162 -3.13 -13.63 -6.67
CA LEU A 162 -2.02 -12.68 -6.79
C LEU A 162 -1.06 -13.04 -7.93
N ALA A 163 -0.73 -14.33 -8.10
CA ALA A 163 0.17 -14.76 -9.16
C ALA A 163 -0.43 -14.58 -10.56
N ARG A 164 -1.71 -14.91 -10.73
CA ARG A 164 -2.46 -14.66 -11.98
C ARG A 164 -2.51 -13.17 -12.31
N TYR A 165 -2.83 -12.34 -11.32
CA TYR A 165 -2.82 -10.88 -11.46
C TYR A 165 -1.43 -10.36 -11.88
N ALA A 166 -0.37 -10.80 -11.20
CA ALA A 166 0.98 -10.30 -11.43
C ALA A 166 1.46 -10.60 -12.86
N SER A 167 1.23 -11.83 -13.33
CA SER A 167 1.56 -12.21 -14.71
C SER A 167 0.81 -11.36 -15.74
N ILE A 168 -0.51 -11.17 -15.57
CA ILE A 168 -1.32 -10.36 -16.49
C ILE A 168 -0.86 -8.89 -16.48
N ALA A 169 -0.52 -8.33 -15.32
CA ALA A 169 -0.03 -6.96 -15.20
C ALA A 169 1.30 -6.78 -15.95
N GLN A 170 2.25 -7.72 -15.79
CA GLN A 170 3.55 -7.68 -16.47
C GLN A 170 3.43 -7.83 -18.00
N ASP A 171 2.50 -8.66 -18.47
CA ASP A 171 2.22 -8.80 -19.92
C ASP A 171 1.64 -7.51 -20.53
N ASN A 172 1.13 -6.60 -19.71
CA ASN A 172 0.55 -5.32 -20.12
C ASN A 172 1.37 -4.11 -19.62
N GLY A 173 2.64 -4.31 -19.25
CA GLY A 173 3.58 -3.23 -18.95
C GLY A 173 3.40 -2.54 -17.59
N LEU A 174 2.63 -3.14 -16.67
CA LEU A 174 2.45 -2.63 -15.31
C LEU A 174 3.22 -3.47 -14.30
N VAL A 175 4.07 -2.83 -13.49
CA VAL A 175 4.70 -3.47 -12.32
C VAL A 175 3.62 -3.88 -11.32
N PRO A 176 3.43 -5.17 -10.98
CA PRO A 176 2.45 -5.55 -9.99
C PRO A 176 2.97 -5.33 -8.56
N ILE A 177 2.18 -4.64 -7.74
CA ILE A 177 2.29 -4.65 -6.29
C ILE A 177 1.51 -5.85 -5.77
N VAL A 178 2.22 -6.82 -5.21
CA VAL A 178 1.66 -8.05 -4.65
C VAL A 178 1.36 -7.82 -3.15
N GLU A 179 0.07 -7.77 -2.79
CA GLU A 179 -0.42 -7.41 -1.45
C GLU A 179 -1.27 -8.55 -0.83
N PRO A 180 -0.63 -9.56 -0.21
CA PRO A 180 -1.31 -10.52 0.67
C PRO A 180 -1.37 -9.94 2.09
N GLU A 181 -2.36 -9.11 2.37
CA GLU A 181 -2.51 -8.50 3.70
C GLU A 181 -2.95 -9.54 4.72
N ILE A 182 -2.12 -9.77 5.73
CA ILE A 182 -2.53 -10.52 6.91
C ILE A 182 -3.22 -9.54 7.85
N LEU A 183 -4.50 -9.78 8.12
CA LEU A 183 -5.33 -8.87 8.88
C LEU A 183 -4.83 -8.72 10.31
N LEU A 184 -4.93 -7.49 10.82
CA LEU A 184 -4.54 -7.13 12.18
C LEU A 184 -5.59 -7.58 13.23
N ASP A 185 -6.82 -7.84 12.83
CA ASP A 185 -7.92 -8.23 13.72
C ASP A 185 -7.58 -9.45 14.59
N GLY A 186 -8.05 -9.45 15.84
CA GLY A 186 -7.81 -10.52 16.83
C GLY A 186 -6.80 -10.18 17.92
N ASP A 187 -6.66 -11.12 18.86
CA ASP A 187 -5.85 -11.01 20.09
C ASP A 187 -4.54 -11.82 20.04
N HIS A 188 -4.19 -12.31 18.86
CA HIS A 188 -3.05 -13.18 18.62
C HIS A 188 -1.70 -12.50 18.89
N SER A 189 -0.68 -13.30 19.27
CA SER A 189 0.67 -12.81 19.52
C SER A 189 1.44 -12.53 18.21
N ILE A 190 2.55 -11.80 18.32
CA ILE A 190 3.44 -11.52 17.19
C ILE A 190 4.04 -12.81 16.57
N GLU A 191 4.28 -13.84 17.38
CA GLU A 191 4.75 -15.16 16.94
C GLU A 191 3.71 -15.84 16.05
N ARG A 192 2.43 -15.71 16.38
CA ARG A 192 1.34 -16.26 15.58
C ARG A 192 1.24 -15.54 14.24
N THR A 193 1.34 -14.22 14.22
CA THR A 193 1.42 -13.43 12.98
C THR A 193 2.61 -13.88 12.13
N PHE A 194 3.77 -14.05 12.76
CA PHE A 194 4.98 -14.50 12.10
C PHE A 194 4.82 -15.90 11.47
N GLU A 195 4.27 -16.86 12.20
CA GLU A 195 4.03 -18.23 11.72
C GLU A 195 3.10 -18.23 10.49
N VAL A 196 1.98 -17.50 10.58
CA VAL A 196 1.02 -17.38 9.48
C VAL A 196 1.66 -16.69 8.28
N ALA A 197 2.38 -15.59 8.49
CA ALA A 197 3.06 -14.87 7.43
C ALA A 197 4.11 -15.71 6.71
N GLN A 198 4.84 -16.56 7.44
CA GLN A 198 5.78 -17.50 6.83
C GLN A 198 5.10 -18.50 5.90
N LYS A 199 3.88 -18.95 6.20
CA LYS A 199 3.13 -19.88 5.32
C LYS A 199 2.61 -19.16 4.09
N VAL A 200 1.96 -18.01 4.29
CA VAL A 200 1.39 -17.20 3.21
C VAL A 200 2.45 -16.79 2.19
N TRP A 201 3.57 -16.21 2.65
CA TRP A 201 4.62 -15.77 1.73
C TRP A 201 5.35 -16.92 1.01
N ALA A 202 5.39 -18.12 1.60
CA ALA A 202 5.91 -19.30 0.91
C ALA A 202 5.01 -19.69 -0.29
N GLU A 203 3.70 -19.75 -0.09
CA GLU A 203 2.75 -20.07 -1.16
C GLU A 203 2.68 -18.98 -2.23
N VAL A 204 2.73 -17.70 -1.83
CA VAL A 204 2.78 -16.57 -2.76
C VAL A 204 3.96 -16.70 -3.72
N PHE A 205 5.18 -16.91 -3.20
CA PHE A 205 6.34 -17.05 -4.08
C PHE A 205 6.36 -18.34 -4.90
N PHE A 206 5.82 -19.43 -4.35
CA PHE A 206 5.60 -20.65 -5.12
C PHE A 206 4.72 -20.36 -6.35
N TYR A 207 3.54 -19.77 -6.16
CA TYR A 207 2.63 -19.53 -7.28
C TYR A 207 3.06 -18.40 -8.21
N LEU A 208 3.79 -17.39 -7.73
CA LEU A 208 4.44 -16.40 -8.59
C LEU A 208 5.44 -17.06 -9.54
N ALA A 209 6.23 -18.02 -9.06
CA ALA A 209 7.15 -18.79 -9.90
C ALA A 209 6.40 -19.67 -10.92
N GLU A 210 5.36 -20.39 -10.49
CA GLU A 210 4.53 -21.23 -11.38
C GLU A 210 3.84 -20.42 -12.48
N ASN A 211 3.56 -19.13 -12.25
CA ASN A 211 2.99 -18.20 -13.24
C ASN A 211 4.07 -17.42 -14.01
N ASN A 212 5.34 -17.81 -13.91
CA ASN A 212 6.48 -17.20 -14.63
C ASN A 212 6.62 -15.68 -14.38
N VAL A 213 6.29 -15.21 -13.19
CA VAL A 213 6.40 -13.79 -12.84
C VAL A 213 7.87 -13.38 -12.71
N LEU A 214 8.24 -12.28 -13.35
CA LEU A 214 9.58 -11.68 -13.25
C LEU A 214 9.73 -10.95 -11.91
N PHE A 215 10.53 -11.48 -10.98
CA PHE A 215 10.64 -10.93 -9.61
C PHE A 215 11.33 -9.57 -9.56
N GLU A 216 12.23 -9.27 -10.49
CA GLU A 216 12.88 -7.96 -10.62
C GLU A 216 11.89 -6.86 -11.05
N GLY A 217 10.75 -7.26 -11.62
CA GLY A 217 9.69 -6.40 -12.10
C GLY A 217 8.43 -6.41 -11.22
N ILE A 218 8.52 -6.79 -9.94
CA ILE A 218 7.42 -6.68 -8.96
C ILE A 218 7.79 -5.75 -7.80
N LEU A 219 6.79 -5.37 -7.02
CA LEU A 219 6.95 -4.81 -5.68
C LEU A 219 6.09 -5.62 -4.72
N LEU A 220 6.49 -5.72 -3.46
CA LEU A 220 5.67 -6.37 -2.44
C LEU A 220 5.05 -5.34 -1.51
N LYS A 221 3.82 -5.58 -1.07
CA LYS A 221 3.15 -4.78 -0.05
C LYS A 221 2.64 -5.70 1.07
N PRO A 222 3.55 -6.18 1.94
CA PRO A 222 3.18 -6.95 3.13
C PRO A 222 2.60 -6.05 4.23
N SER A 223 1.85 -6.65 5.15
CA SER A 223 1.71 -6.13 6.51
C SER A 223 3.03 -6.32 7.28
N MET A 224 3.31 -5.40 8.22
CA MET A 224 4.36 -5.64 9.21
C MET A 224 3.95 -6.78 10.14
N VAL A 225 4.92 -7.50 10.70
CA VAL A 225 4.65 -8.56 11.67
C VAL A 225 4.45 -7.92 13.05
N THR A 226 3.19 -7.78 13.45
CA THR A 226 2.78 -7.20 14.74
C THR A 226 1.88 -8.18 15.51
N PRO A 227 1.69 -8.00 16.83
CA PRO A 227 0.55 -8.59 17.52
C PRO A 227 -0.77 -8.13 16.89
N GLY A 228 -1.83 -8.89 17.14
CA GLY A 228 -3.18 -8.48 16.75
C GLY A 228 -3.63 -7.20 17.46
N ALA A 229 -4.52 -6.43 16.84
CA ALA A 229 -5.00 -5.15 17.38
C ALA A 229 -5.67 -5.27 18.75
N GLU A 230 -6.29 -6.41 19.03
CA GLU A 230 -6.97 -6.70 20.30
C GLU A 230 -6.05 -7.41 21.30
N SER A 231 -4.77 -7.64 20.94
CA SER A 231 -3.80 -8.27 21.83
C SER A 231 -3.48 -7.37 23.03
N LYS A 232 -3.34 -7.98 24.20
CA LYS A 232 -2.86 -7.29 25.42
C LYS A 232 -1.36 -7.01 25.37
N GLU A 233 -0.64 -7.70 24.50
CA GLU A 233 0.78 -7.51 24.30
C GLU A 233 1.01 -6.41 23.26
N LYS A 234 1.82 -5.42 23.61
CA LYS A 234 2.31 -4.40 22.67
C LYS A 234 3.74 -4.75 22.29
N ALA A 235 4.04 -4.71 21.00
CA ALA A 235 5.39 -4.89 20.49
C ALA A 235 6.08 -3.53 20.34
N THR A 236 7.34 -3.45 20.75
CA THR A 236 8.19 -2.29 20.46
C THR A 236 8.53 -2.23 18.97
N PRO A 237 8.90 -1.05 18.42
CA PRO A 237 9.36 -0.96 17.04
C PRO A 237 10.51 -1.89 16.69
N GLN A 238 11.43 -2.13 17.63
CA GLN A 238 12.53 -3.06 17.43
C GLN A 238 12.05 -4.51 17.31
N GLN A 239 11.11 -4.94 18.16
CA GLN A 239 10.53 -6.29 18.05
C GLN A 239 9.78 -6.48 16.73
N VAL A 240 8.97 -5.49 16.32
CA VAL A 240 8.28 -5.52 15.02
C VAL A 240 9.29 -5.63 13.89
N ALA A 241 10.37 -4.84 13.92
CA ALA A 241 11.44 -4.90 12.93
C ALA A 241 12.13 -6.26 12.89
N ASP A 242 12.48 -6.82 14.04
CA ASP A 242 13.18 -8.11 14.13
C ASP A 242 12.35 -9.25 13.52
N TYR A 243 11.07 -9.35 13.90
CA TYR A 243 10.16 -10.36 13.35
C TYR A 243 9.91 -10.15 11.86
N THR A 244 9.69 -8.90 11.44
CA THR A 244 9.39 -8.57 10.04
C THR A 244 10.58 -8.84 9.14
N LEU A 245 11.78 -8.37 9.49
CA LEU A 245 12.98 -8.62 8.68
C LEU A 245 13.37 -10.10 8.67
N LYS A 246 13.16 -10.82 9.78
CA LYS A 246 13.34 -12.27 9.84
C LYS A 246 12.39 -13.00 8.89
N LEU A 247 11.15 -12.55 8.75
CA LEU A 247 10.18 -13.09 7.78
C LEU A 247 10.69 -12.86 6.36
N LEU A 248 11.07 -11.62 6.04
CA LEU A 248 11.56 -11.27 4.70
C LEU A 248 12.77 -12.13 4.30
N ARG A 249 13.78 -12.23 5.17
CA ARG A 249 14.97 -13.07 4.98
C ARG A 249 14.69 -14.56 4.76
N ARG A 250 13.57 -15.07 5.28
CA ARG A 250 13.21 -16.50 5.16
C ARG A 250 12.36 -16.83 3.94
N ARG A 251 11.72 -15.83 3.32
CA ARG A 251 10.65 -16.07 2.34
C ARG A 251 10.77 -15.28 1.06
N ILE A 252 11.50 -14.17 1.06
CA ILE A 252 11.53 -13.25 -0.07
C ILE A 252 12.87 -13.39 -0.79
N PRO A 253 12.91 -13.63 -2.11
CA PRO A 253 14.14 -13.61 -2.88
C PRO A 253 14.73 -12.19 -2.98
N PRO A 254 16.07 -12.03 -3.00
CA PRO A 254 16.71 -10.72 -3.16
C PRO A 254 16.51 -10.09 -4.55
N ALA A 255 15.98 -10.83 -5.52
CA ALA A 255 15.63 -10.31 -6.84
C ALA A 255 14.52 -9.23 -6.79
N VAL A 256 13.67 -9.27 -5.75
CA VAL A 256 12.64 -8.25 -5.56
C VAL A 256 13.30 -6.89 -5.29
N PRO A 257 12.93 -5.81 -6.00
CA PRO A 257 13.57 -4.50 -5.79
C PRO A 257 13.11 -3.80 -4.52
N GLY A 258 11.83 -3.92 -4.14
CA GLY A 258 11.26 -3.13 -3.03
C GLY A 258 10.13 -3.81 -2.25
N ILE A 259 10.14 -3.56 -0.95
CA ILE A 259 9.12 -3.96 0.04
C ILE A 259 8.45 -2.69 0.54
N MET A 260 7.22 -2.46 0.11
CA MET A 260 6.47 -1.22 0.30
C MET A 260 5.35 -1.47 1.32
N PHE A 261 5.68 -1.46 2.61
CA PHE A 261 4.76 -1.88 3.67
C PHE A 261 3.43 -1.13 3.64
N LEU A 262 2.33 -1.85 3.85
CA LEU A 262 1.06 -1.22 4.23
C LEU A 262 1.11 -0.82 5.71
N SER A 263 0.41 0.25 6.08
CA SER A 263 0.33 0.70 7.47
C SER A 263 -0.69 -0.10 8.29
N GLY A 264 -1.67 -0.74 7.64
CA GLY A 264 -2.77 -1.41 8.31
C GLY A 264 -3.55 -0.43 9.20
N GLY A 265 -3.77 -0.81 10.46
CA GLY A 265 -4.43 0.01 11.49
C GLY A 265 -3.48 0.84 12.37
N GLN A 266 -2.18 0.84 12.09
CA GLN A 266 -1.19 1.59 12.88
C GLN A 266 -1.44 3.11 12.82
N SER A 267 -1.04 3.81 13.87
CA SER A 267 -0.99 5.29 13.85
C SER A 267 0.03 5.82 12.83
N GLU A 268 -0.03 7.12 12.51
CA GLU A 268 0.95 7.75 11.60
C GLU A 268 2.37 7.64 12.18
N VAL A 269 2.52 7.87 13.49
CA VAL A 269 3.81 7.81 14.19
C VAL A 269 4.30 6.37 14.35
N GLU A 270 3.44 5.43 14.74
CA GLU A 270 3.80 4.02 14.90
C GLU A 270 4.28 3.39 13.59
N ALA A 271 3.55 3.61 12.49
CA ALA A 271 3.95 3.13 11.17
C ALA A 271 5.30 3.71 10.72
N THR A 272 5.61 4.96 11.13
CA THR A 272 6.89 5.61 10.84
C THR A 272 8.02 5.02 11.70
N LEU A 273 7.78 4.81 13.00
CA LEU A 273 8.76 4.24 13.93
C LEU A 273 9.13 2.79 13.57
N ASN A 274 8.13 1.97 13.23
CA ASN A 274 8.36 0.58 12.83
C ASN A 274 9.16 0.51 11.52
N LEU A 275 8.83 1.35 10.53
CA LEU A 275 9.61 1.46 9.30
C LEU A 275 11.05 1.92 9.56
N ASN A 276 11.24 2.88 10.47
CA ASN A 276 12.55 3.38 10.85
C ASN A 276 13.42 2.28 11.45
N ALA A 277 12.88 1.53 12.42
CA ALA A 277 13.58 0.42 13.06
C ALA A 277 14.01 -0.65 12.04
N MET A 278 13.18 -0.96 11.05
CA MET A 278 13.54 -1.90 9.97
C MET A 278 14.72 -1.43 9.10
N ASN A 279 14.90 -0.11 8.94
CA ASN A 279 15.95 0.48 8.12
C ASN A 279 17.22 0.85 8.91
N GLN A 280 17.26 0.60 10.22
CA GLN A 280 18.47 0.73 11.03
C GLN A 280 19.43 -0.46 10.89
N SER A 281 19.06 -1.46 10.08
CA SER A 281 19.94 -2.57 9.69
C SER A 281 19.98 -2.72 8.17
N PRO A 282 21.09 -3.24 7.60
CA PRO A 282 21.18 -3.49 6.16
C PRO A 282 20.11 -4.48 5.68
N ASN A 283 19.49 -4.15 4.55
CA ASN A 283 18.50 -4.98 3.87
C ASN A 283 18.92 -5.22 2.42
N PRO A 284 18.74 -6.44 1.88
CA PRO A 284 18.99 -6.69 0.46
C PRO A 284 17.89 -6.08 -0.44
N TRP A 285 16.73 -5.75 0.14
CA TRP A 285 15.64 -5.05 -0.52
C TRP A 285 15.59 -3.58 -0.11
N HIS A 286 14.98 -2.75 -0.95
CA HIS A 286 14.55 -1.42 -0.54
C HIS A 286 13.30 -1.53 0.36
N VAL A 287 13.47 -1.35 1.67
CA VAL A 287 12.37 -1.41 2.65
C VAL A 287 11.79 -0.01 2.84
N SER A 288 10.56 0.19 2.37
CA SER A 288 9.86 1.49 2.33
C SER A 288 8.37 1.33 2.63
N PHE A 289 7.57 2.33 2.28
CA PHE A 289 6.16 2.45 2.65
C PHE A 289 5.24 2.52 1.42
N SER A 290 4.03 2.01 1.58
CA SER A 290 2.86 2.28 0.73
C SER A 290 1.68 2.61 1.62
N TYR A 291 1.63 3.86 2.08
CA TYR A 291 0.74 4.28 3.16
C TYR A 291 -0.46 5.08 2.65
N ALA A 292 -1.63 4.76 3.21
CA ALA A 292 -2.87 5.51 3.05
C ALA A 292 -3.14 6.30 4.34
N ARG A 293 -3.82 5.67 5.31
CA ARG A 293 -4.17 6.27 6.61
C ARG A 293 -2.97 6.88 7.34
N ALA A 294 -1.83 6.17 7.39
CA ALA A 294 -0.62 6.63 8.06
C ALA A 294 0.08 7.84 7.37
N LEU A 295 -0.41 8.28 6.21
CA LEU A 295 0.12 9.43 5.46
C LEU A 295 -0.91 10.55 5.30
N GLN A 296 -2.20 10.21 5.40
CA GLN A 296 -3.28 11.10 5.00
C GLN A 296 -4.23 11.50 6.13
N ASN A 297 -4.22 10.84 7.29
CA ASN A 297 -5.26 11.03 8.30
C ASN A 297 -5.24 12.44 8.90
N THR A 298 -4.08 12.92 9.35
CA THR A 298 -3.95 14.28 9.91
C THR A 298 -4.13 15.35 8.82
N CYS A 299 -3.68 15.08 7.59
CA CYS A 299 -3.92 15.92 6.42
C CYS A 299 -5.42 16.13 6.17
N LEU A 300 -6.20 15.04 6.10
CA LEU A 300 -7.65 15.07 5.88
C LEU A 300 -8.38 15.86 6.98
N LYS A 301 -8.01 15.64 8.25
CA LYS A 301 -8.59 16.36 9.40
C LYS A 301 -8.27 17.85 9.39
N THR A 302 -7.05 18.20 9.00
CA THR A 302 -6.60 19.60 8.90
C THR A 302 -7.31 20.32 7.76
N TRP A 303 -7.52 19.64 6.63
CA TRP A 303 -8.30 20.19 5.52
C TRP A 303 -9.75 20.47 5.93
N GLY A 304 -10.44 19.46 6.47
CA GLY A 304 -11.83 19.60 6.92
C GLY A 304 -12.79 20.05 5.81
N GLY A 305 -12.47 19.81 4.54
CA GLY A 305 -13.31 20.20 3.39
C GLY A 305 -13.24 21.67 2.99
N ARG A 306 -12.37 22.46 3.63
CA ARG A 306 -12.36 23.92 3.48
C ARG A 306 -11.24 24.38 2.54
N PRO A 307 -11.55 25.13 1.45
CA PRO A 307 -10.53 25.64 0.52
C PRO A 307 -9.41 26.45 1.20
N GLU A 308 -9.74 27.25 2.21
CA GLU A 308 -8.78 28.05 2.99
C GLU A 308 -7.77 27.19 3.77
N ASN A 309 -8.07 25.92 4.03
CA ASN A 309 -7.21 25.00 4.78
C ASN A 309 -6.30 24.16 3.88
N VAL A 310 -6.39 24.28 2.54
CA VAL A 310 -5.61 23.44 1.61
C VAL A 310 -4.11 23.54 1.90
N LYS A 311 -3.58 24.76 2.07
CA LYS A 311 -2.16 24.95 2.34
C LYS A 311 -1.72 24.29 3.65
N ALA A 312 -2.46 24.51 4.73
CA ALA A 312 -2.16 23.92 6.03
C ALA A 312 -2.19 22.38 5.98
N ALA A 313 -3.17 21.80 5.27
CA ALA A 313 -3.27 20.36 5.09
C ALA A 313 -2.13 19.78 4.24
N GLN A 314 -1.70 20.49 3.21
CA GLN A 314 -0.53 20.11 2.39
C GLN A 314 0.78 20.18 3.19
N ASP A 315 0.93 21.18 4.07
CA ASP A 315 2.11 21.29 4.92
C ASP A 315 2.19 20.10 5.90
N VAL A 316 1.07 19.70 6.49
CA VAL A 316 0.97 18.48 7.33
C VAL A 316 1.28 17.22 6.52
N LEU A 317 0.76 17.11 5.29
CA LEU A 317 1.06 15.99 4.40
C LEU A 317 2.58 15.87 4.13
N LEU A 318 3.24 16.99 3.85
CA LEU A 318 4.67 17.04 3.58
C LEU A 318 5.51 16.72 4.83
N VAL A 319 5.09 17.15 6.02
CA VAL A 319 5.72 16.74 7.28
C VAL A 319 5.71 15.22 7.39
N ARG A 320 4.56 14.57 7.16
CA ARG A 320 4.45 13.12 7.31
C ARG A 320 5.10 12.35 6.17
N ALA A 321 5.10 12.87 4.94
CA ALA A 321 5.86 12.31 3.83
C ALA A 321 7.38 12.37 4.10
N ARG A 322 7.88 13.51 4.59
CA ARG A 322 9.29 13.69 4.97
C ARG A 322 9.69 12.76 6.10
N ALA A 323 8.85 12.58 7.10
CA ALA A 323 9.15 11.70 8.22
C ALA A 323 9.23 10.22 7.79
N ASN A 324 8.31 9.75 6.93
CA ASN A 324 8.39 8.41 6.35
C ASN A 324 9.61 8.25 5.43
N SER A 325 10.00 9.32 4.70
CA SER A 325 11.25 9.37 3.95
C SER A 325 12.49 9.21 4.84
N GLN A 326 12.54 9.91 6.00
CA GLN A 326 13.62 9.73 6.97
C GLN A 326 13.61 8.33 7.61
N ALA A 327 12.43 7.76 7.85
CA ALA A 327 12.28 6.41 8.36
C ALA A 327 12.80 5.36 7.36
N GLN A 328 12.54 5.55 6.06
CA GLN A 328 13.13 4.73 5.00
C GLN A 328 14.67 4.77 5.07
N LEU A 329 15.24 5.91 5.43
CA LEU A 329 16.70 6.07 5.58
C LEU A 329 17.24 5.63 6.96
N GLY A 330 16.38 5.16 7.88
CA GLY A 330 16.77 4.77 9.24
C GLY A 330 17.17 5.95 10.14
N LYS A 331 16.73 7.18 9.81
CA LYS A 331 17.16 8.45 10.42
C LYS A 331 16.04 9.23 11.10
N TYR A 332 14.87 8.63 11.26
CA TYR A 332 13.72 9.31 11.84
C TYR A 332 13.76 9.28 13.38
N THR A 333 13.33 10.39 13.98
CA THR A 333 13.10 10.57 15.42
C THR A 333 11.68 11.10 15.64
N ALA A 334 10.97 10.62 16.65
CA ALA A 334 9.60 11.06 16.95
C ALA A 334 9.51 12.36 17.77
N GLU A 335 10.60 13.13 17.85
CA GLU A 335 10.63 14.41 18.55
C GLU A 335 9.73 15.43 17.84
N GLY A 336 8.82 16.07 18.60
CA GLY A 336 7.92 17.09 18.06
C GLY A 336 6.65 16.58 17.37
N GLU A 337 6.38 15.27 17.40
CA GLU A 337 5.15 14.71 16.82
C GLU A 337 3.89 15.14 17.56
N SER A 338 2.85 15.50 16.79
CA SER A 338 1.56 15.94 17.33
C SER A 338 0.78 14.78 17.98
N GLU A 339 -0.09 15.10 18.93
CA GLU A 339 -0.96 14.10 19.57
C GLU A 339 -1.93 13.44 18.57
N GLU A 340 -2.30 14.15 17.50
CA GLU A 340 -3.18 13.60 16.47
C GLU A 340 -2.48 12.50 15.66
N ALA A 341 -1.20 12.67 15.33
CA ALA A 341 -0.42 11.69 14.57
C ALA A 341 -0.15 10.40 15.37
N LYS A 342 -0.24 10.46 16.71
CA LYS A 342 -0.03 9.32 17.63
C LYS A 342 -1.27 8.45 17.83
N LYS A 343 -2.46 8.88 17.42
CA LYS A 343 -3.71 8.13 17.64
C LYS A 343 -3.78 6.88 16.75
N GLU A 344 -4.15 5.75 17.35
CA GLU A 344 -4.39 4.49 16.63
C GLU A 344 -5.50 4.67 15.57
N LEU A 345 -5.33 4.03 14.41
CA LEU A 345 -6.23 4.16 13.26
C LEU A 345 -6.98 2.86 12.95
N PHE A 346 -6.85 1.85 13.81
CA PHE A 346 -7.50 0.56 13.67
C PHE A 346 -9.02 0.70 13.76
N VAL A 347 -9.70 -0.03 12.88
CA VAL A 347 -11.16 -0.17 12.88
C VAL A 347 -11.42 -1.65 12.63
N LYS A 348 -12.11 -2.30 13.57
CA LYS A 348 -12.43 -3.73 13.48
C LYS A 348 -13.24 -4.02 12.20
N GLY A 349 -12.83 -5.03 11.44
CA GLY A 349 -13.49 -5.42 10.19
C GLY A 349 -13.39 -4.37 9.08
N TYR A 350 -12.36 -3.52 9.07
CA TYR A 350 -12.18 -2.52 8.02
C TYR A 350 -11.94 -3.17 6.64
N SER A 351 -12.67 -2.73 5.62
CA SER A 351 -12.54 -3.18 4.23
C SER A 351 -12.49 -1.99 3.27
N TYR A 352 -11.62 -2.08 2.26
CA TYR A 352 -11.22 -1.01 1.32
C TYR A 352 -12.03 -0.94 0.02
#